data_AF-A0A6B0BH44-F1
#
_entry.id   AF-A0A6B0BH44-F1
#
_cell.length_a   1.000
_cell.length_b   1.000
_cell.length_c   1.000
_cell.angle_alpha   90.00
_cell.angle_beta   90.00
_cell.angle_gamma   90.00
#
_symmetry.space_group_name_H-M   'P 1'
#
loop_
_entity.id
_entity.type
_entity.pdbx_description
1 polymer ?
#
loop_
_entity_poly.entity_id
_entity_poly.type
_entity_poly.pdbx_seq_one_letter_code
_entity_poly.pdbx_strand_id
1 'polypeptide(L)' 'MDLNLTMIIIIILFGFIAAFIDSVVGGGGLISTPALLAIGLPPSVALGTNKLASSFGSLTS' A
#
# COMPACT_ATOMS: atom_id res chain seq x y z
N MET A 1 0.94 11.24 -22.98
CA MET A 1 1.57 10.78 -21.72
C MET A 1 2.46 9.62 -22.11
N ASP A 2 3.67 9.92 -22.57
CA ASP A 2 4.62 8.91 -23.02
C ASP A 2 5.26 8.26 -21.79
N LEU A 3 4.63 7.18 -21.32
CA LEU A 3 5.14 6.37 -20.23
C LEU A 3 6.43 5.69 -20.70
N ASN A 4 7.54 6.36 -20.48
CA ASN A 4 8.86 5.85 -20.77
C ASN A 4 9.13 4.59 -19.94
N LEU A 5 9.73 3.55 -20.53
CA LEU A 5 9.95 2.25 -19.89
C LEU A 5 10.73 2.41 -18.55
N THR A 6 11.66 3.36 -18.50
CA THR A 6 12.40 3.72 -17.28
C THR A 6 11.48 4.22 -16.16
N MET A 7 10.46 5.01 -16.50
CA MET A 7 9.51 5.58 -15.56
C MET A 7 8.61 4.50 -14.96
N ILE A 8 8.18 3.52 -15.76
CA ILE A 8 7.41 2.36 -15.29
C ILE A 8 8.22 1.54 -14.29
N ILE A 9 9.49 1.26 -14.61
CA ILE A 9 10.39 0.51 -13.72
C ILE A 9 10.57 1.24 -12.38
N ILE A 10 10.75 2.56 -12.40
CA ILE A 10 10.89 3.37 -11.19
C ILE A 10 9.63 3.27 -10.32
N ILE A 11 8.43 3.40 -10.89
CA ILE A 11 7.17 3.37 -10.12
C ILE A 11 6.98 1.99 -9.47
N ILE A 12 7.30 0.90 -10.18
CA ILE A 12 7.24 -0.47 -9.64
C ILE A 12 8.21 -0.62 -8.45
N LEU A 13 9.45 -0.14 -8.62
CA LEU A 13 10.49 -0.27 -7.60
C LEU A 13 10.15 0.52 -6.33
N PHE A 14 9.65 1.75 -6.49
CA PHE A 14 9.18 2.57 -5.37
C PHE A 14 7.90 2.02 -4.72
N GLY A 15 7.00 1.42 -5.51
CA GLY A 15 5.81 0.74 -5.00
C GLY A 15 6.16 -0.44 -4.10
N PHE A 16 7.17 -1.23 -4.48
CA PHE A 16 7.71 -2.32 -3.67
C PHE A 16 8.36 -1.81 -2.37
N ILE A 17 9.15 -0.73 -2.44
CA ILE A 17 9.77 -0.14 -1.25
C ILE A 17 8.70 0.39 -0.29
N ALA A 18 7.67 1.06 -0.80
CA ALA A 18 6.56 1.54 0.02
C ALA A 18 5.80 0.39 0.70
N ALA A 19 5.51 -0.68 -0.03
CA ALA A 19 4.88 -1.89 0.52
C ALA A 19 5.77 -2.60 1.55
N PHE A 20 7.09 -2.63 1.32
CA PHE A 20 8.06 -3.19 2.26
C PHE A 20 8.08 -2.38 3.57
N ILE A 21 8.09 -1.05 3.49
CA ILE A 21 8.07 -0.18 4.68
C ILE A 21 6.77 -0.37 5.48
N ASP A 22 5.61 -0.45 4.80
CA ASP A 22 4.31 -0.69 5.47
C ASP A 22 4.25 -2.07 6.13
N SER A 23 5.00 -3.05 5.60
CA SER A 23 5.17 -4.39 6.20
C SER A 23 6.16 -4.40 7.39
N VAL A 24 7.30 -3.72 7.28
CA VAL A 24 8.38 -3.68 8.29
C VAL A 24 7.97 -3.00 9.58
N VAL A 25 7.15 -1.95 9.51
CA VAL A 25 6.64 -1.22 10.71
C VAL A 25 5.58 -2.06 11.46
N GLY A 26 5.20 -3.22 10.92
CA GLY A 26 4.15 -4.09 11.42
C GLY A 26 2.89 -3.86 10.58
N GLY A 27 2.54 -4.85 9.75
CA GLY A 27 1.50 -4.81 8.70
C GLY A 27 0.05 -4.50 9.12
N GLY A 28 -0.16 -3.73 10.19
CA GLY A 28 -1.40 -3.07 10.57
C GLY A 28 -1.70 -1.80 9.76
N GLY A 29 -0.91 -1.53 8.71
CA GLY A 29 -1.01 -0.42 7.75
C GLY A 29 -1.14 0.94 8.41
N LEU A 30 -0.14 1.27 9.22
CA LEU A 30 0.00 2.55 9.88
C LEU A 30 0.20 3.72 8.91
N ILE A 31 0.56 3.44 7.64
CA ILE A 31 0.59 4.46 6.56
C ILE A 31 -0.68 4.36 5.71
N SER A 32 -1.11 3.15 5.35
CA SER A 32 -2.30 2.89 4.54
C SER A 32 -3.62 3.35 5.19
N THR A 33 -3.82 3.09 6.49
CA THR A 33 -5.04 3.49 7.22
C THR A 33 -5.23 5.00 7.35
N PRO A 34 -4.24 5.81 7.78
CA PRO A 34 -4.41 7.26 7.81
C PRO A 34 -4.49 7.85 6.41
N ALA A 35 -3.85 7.27 5.40
CA ALA A 35 -3.99 7.71 4.00
C ALA A 35 -5.42 7.47 3.47
N LEU A 36 -6.02 6.31 3.75
CA LEU A 36 -7.40 5.97 3.41
C LEU A 36 -8.41 6.86 4.19
N LEU A 37 -8.13 7.16 5.46
CA LEU A 37 -8.92 8.10 6.24
C LEU A 37 -8.77 9.55 5.73
N ALA A 38 -7.57 9.95 5.29
CA ALA A 38 -7.30 11.30 4.79
C ALA A 38 -8.03 11.61 3.47
N ILE A 39 -8.28 10.61 2.63
CA ILE A 39 -9.12 10.74 1.43
C ILE A 39 -10.63 10.71 1.74
N GLY A 40 -11.02 10.67 3.03
CA GLY A 40 -12.41 10.75 3.47
C GLY A 40 -13.15 9.41 3.51
N LEU A 41 -12.43 8.29 3.43
CA LEU A 41 -13.05 6.97 3.46
C LEU A 41 -13.53 6.63 4.89
N PRO A 42 -14.74 6.07 5.06
CA PRO A 42 -15.24 5.70 6.38
C PRO A 42 -14.31 4.68 7.07
N PRO A 43 -14.11 4.76 8.40
CA PRO A 43 -13.13 3.96 9.12
C PRO A 43 -13.29 2.45 8.94
N SER A 44 -14.53 1.97 8.80
CA SER A 44 -14.84 0.55 8.57
C SER A 44 -14.30 0.05 7.24
N VAL A 45 -14.39 0.87 6.18
CA VAL A 45 -13.87 0.53 4.85
C VAL A 45 -12.35 0.69 4.84
N ALA A 46 -11.81 1.76 5.42
CA ALA A 46 -10.36 1.97 5.52
C ALA A 46 -9.65 0.81 6.25
N LEU A 47 -10.19 0.36 7.38
CA LEU A 47 -9.66 -0.79 8.12
C LEU A 47 -9.86 -2.12 7.36
N GLY A 48 -11.00 -2.29 6.67
CA GLY A 48 -11.28 -3.46 5.85
C GLY A 48 -10.31 -3.59 4.66
N THR A 49 -10.11 -2.52 3.90
CA THR A 49 -9.17 -2.45 2.77
C THR A 49 -7.74 -2.73 3.22
N ASN A 50 -7.36 -2.21 4.38
CA ASN A 50 -6.02 -2.43 4.91
C ASN A 50 -5.79 -3.88 5.39
N LYS A 51 -6.79 -4.52 6.03
CA LYS A 51 -6.72 -5.95 6.36
C LYS A 51 -6.66 -6.84 5.12
N LEU A 52 -7.44 -6.53 4.08
CA LEU A 52 -7.42 -7.27 2.82
C LEU A 52 -6.03 -7.20 2.16
N ALA A 53 -5.45 -6.01 2.07
CA ALA A 53 -4.10 -5.82 1.51
C ALA A 53 -3.04 -6.58 2.31
N SER A 54 -3.11 -6.56 3.65
CA SER A 54 -2.22 -7.32 4.52
C SER A 54 -2.34 -8.84 4.32
N SER A 55 -3.57 -9.36 4.15
CA SER A 55 -3.77 -10.79 3.83
C SER A 55 -3.19 -11.21 2.48
N PHE A 56 -3.30 -10.38 1.44
CA PHE A 56 -2.65 -10.66 0.15
C PHE A 56 -1.12 -10.56 0.24
N GLY A 57 -0.60 -9.62 1.04
CA GLY A 57 0.84 -9.48 1.32
C GLY A 57 1.42 -10.69 2.07
N SER A 58 0.69 -11.25 3.04
CA SER A 58 1.11 -12.50 3.71
C SER A 58 0.98 -13.73 2.82
N LEU A 59 0.05 -13.75 1.86
CA LEU A 59 -0.08 -14.87 0.91
C LEU A 59 1.11 -14.99 -0.06
N THR A 60 1.85 -13.91 -0.27
CA THR A 60 3.03 -13.87 -1.14
C THR A 60 4.36 -14.01 -0.39
N SER A 61 4.34 -14.17 0.95
CA SER A 61 5.52 -14.33 1.82
C SER A 61 5.79 -15.78 2.18
#